data_AF-A0A6A1W525-F1
#
_entry.id   AF-A0A6A1W525-F1
#
_cell.length_a   1.000
_cell.length_b   1.000
_cell.length_c   1.000
_cell.angle_alpha   90.00
_cell.angle_beta   90.00
_cell.angle_gamma   90.00
#
_symmetry.space_group_name_H-M   'P 1'
#
loop_
_entity.id
_entity.type
_entity.pdbx_description
1 polymer ?
#
loop_
_entity_poly.entity_id
_entity_poly.type
_entity_poly.pdbx_seq_one_letter_code
_entity_poly.pdbx_strand_id
1 'polypeptide(L)'
;MDCAPPLCYFALAHIHLRCSDPETLRTVGGSIGPVRVGGSVDHTITHRLCVSFPVQRFLQSQLKTFVIAWVSFVGLLVNVLLSWLFVYVWDFGLVGAVAALDISWWVLIVCLYGYATCGGCPQTWTGFSVQAFSGLWEFTKLSAASGVMLCLENWYYRILTLMTGYLKDATIAIDALSVCLNITGWEMMIPLAFFAGTGVRVANELGAGNGKAAKFATIVSVSYSSVIGVFFFVLILILHDKVAYIFTSSTDVLEAVDKMTYLLGITILLNSVQPVLSGDFNDLTSIHDKRGGRAFRASSVQGLRHFIDTQGVAVGSGRQAFVAYINLGCYYVIGLPLGIAMGWVFDLGVMGIWSGMIFGGTAVQTVILAVITIRTDWENQAENASKRMSKWSDPKPDDQLEVQR
;
A
#
# COMPACT_ATOMS: atom_id res chain seq x y z
N MET A 1 12.63 -16.21 -4.96
CA MET A 1 12.03 -16.12 -3.63
C MET A 1 12.77 -15.02 -2.89
N ASP A 2 12.20 -13.82 -2.75
CA ASP A 2 12.81 -12.68 -2.03
C ASP A 2 11.72 -11.63 -1.71
N CYS A 3 10.73 -12.03 -0.91
CA CYS A 3 9.49 -11.27 -0.70
C CYS A 3 9.23 -10.97 0.79
N ALA A 4 10.25 -10.46 1.49
CA ALA A 4 10.20 -10.15 2.92
C ALA A 4 9.86 -8.69 3.34
N PRO A 5 10.04 -7.61 2.53
CA PRO A 5 10.07 -6.26 3.10
C PRO A 5 8.76 -5.67 3.67
N PRO A 6 7.54 -5.86 3.10
CA PRO A 6 6.37 -5.07 3.54
C PRO A 6 5.80 -5.50 4.89
N LEU A 7 5.94 -6.78 5.26
CA LEU A 7 5.36 -7.38 6.47
C LEU A 7 5.74 -6.63 7.75
N CYS A 8 7.01 -6.23 7.90
CA CYS A 8 7.46 -5.47 9.07
C CYS A 8 6.89 -4.04 9.10
N TYR A 9 6.93 -3.32 7.98
CA TYR A 9 6.54 -1.91 7.93
C TYR A 9 5.07 -1.68 8.30
N PHE A 10 4.16 -2.51 7.79
CA PHE A 10 2.74 -2.33 8.06
C PHE A 10 2.34 -2.88 9.43
N ALA A 11 2.98 -3.94 9.95
CA ALA A 11 2.78 -4.36 11.33
C ALA A 11 3.15 -3.24 12.32
N LEU A 12 4.31 -2.59 12.12
CA LEU A 12 4.73 -1.42 12.89
C LEU A 12 3.74 -0.25 12.73
N ALA A 13 3.22 0.01 11.54
CA ALA A 13 2.22 1.05 11.29
C ALA A 13 0.85 0.74 11.95
N HIS A 14 0.42 -0.53 11.96
CA HIS A 14 -0.85 -0.97 12.53
C HIS A 14 -0.82 -0.96 14.08
N ILE A 15 0.34 -1.26 14.68
CA ILE A 15 0.61 -1.02 16.10
C ILE A 15 0.52 0.49 16.39
N HIS A 16 1.18 1.34 15.60
CA HIS A 16 1.16 2.80 15.78
C HIS A 16 -0.24 3.40 15.63
N LEU A 17 -1.05 2.90 14.70
CA LEU A 17 -2.44 3.32 14.52
C LEU A 17 -3.34 2.95 15.71
N ARG A 18 -3.07 1.85 16.43
CA ARG A 18 -3.70 1.57 17.74
C ARG A 18 -3.19 2.51 18.83
N CYS A 19 -1.92 2.90 18.82
CA CYS A 19 -1.38 3.90 19.76
C CYS A 19 -2.02 5.30 19.55
N SER A 20 -2.42 5.63 18.32
CA SER A 20 -3.18 6.84 17.97
C SER A 20 -4.71 6.70 18.13
N ASP A 21 -5.21 5.60 18.71
CA ASP A 21 -6.64 5.44 18.98
C ASP A 21 -7.10 6.45 20.05
N PRO A 22 -8.24 7.16 19.88
CA PRO A 22 -8.73 8.11 20.88
C PRO A 22 -8.94 7.53 22.28
N GLU A 23 -9.20 6.24 22.48
CA GLU A 23 -9.29 5.64 23.83
C GLU A 23 -7.90 5.40 24.45
N THR A 24 -6.93 4.99 23.63
CA THR A 24 -5.52 4.85 24.03
C THR A 24 -4.90 6.22 24.33
N LEU A 25 -5.21 7.23 23.52
CA LEU A 25 -4.82 8.62 23.76
C LEU A 25 -5.56 9.23 24.96
N ARG A 26 -6.80 8.84 25.27
CA ARG A 26 -7.52 9.29 26.49
C ARG A 26 -6.88 8.73 27.76
N THR A 27 -6.56 7.44 27.79
CA THR A 27 -5.93 6.78 28.94
C THR A 27 -4.50 7.29 29.18
N VAL A 28 -3.74 7.60 28.12
CA VAL A 28 -2.40 8.20 28.22
C VAL A 28 -2.41 9.72 28.36
N GLY A 29 -3.51 10.39 27.98
CA GLY A 29 -3.57 11.84 27.84
C GLY A 29 -3.29 12.63 29.12
N GLY A 30 -3.70 12.11 30.28
CA GLY A 30 -3.35 12.64 31.60
C GLY A 30 -3.42 14.17 31.71
N SER A 31 -2.30 14.78 32.09
CA SER A 31 -2.12 16.24 32.20
C SER A 31 -1.64 16.93 30.92
N ILE A 32 -1.38 16.20 29.83
CA ILE A 32 -0.83 16.71 28.57
C ILE A 32 -1.93 16.88 27.49
N GLY A 33 -2.99 16.08 27.58
CA GLY A 33 -4.17 16.08 26.71
C GLY A 33 -4.02 15.18 25.48
N PRO A 34 -5.03 14.33 25.15
CA PRO A 34 -4.95 13.36 24.05
C PRO A 34 -4.58 14.00 22.70
N VAL A 35 -5.13 15.17 22.42
CA VAL A 35 -4.93 15.93 21.16
C VAL A 35 -3.46 16.33 20.96
N ARG A 36 -2.74 16.68 22.03
CA ARG A 36 -1.34 17.12 21.95
C ARG A 36 -0.39 15.93 21.75
N VAL A 37 -0.71 14.77 22.34
CA VAL A 37 0.04 13.53 22.12
C VAL A 37 -0.13 13.06 20.68
N GLY A 38 -1.37 12.99 20.18
CA GLY A 38 -1.67 12.61 18.79
C GLY A 38 -0.93 13.49 17.77
N GLY A 39 -1.06 14.82 17.87
CA GLY A 39 -0.42 15.75 16.94
C GLY A 39 1.12 15.64 16.88
N SER A 40 1.78 15.36 18.01
CA SER A 40 3.23 15.12 18.05
C SER A 40 3.62 13.78 17.42
N VAL A 41 2.79 12.75 17.55
CA VAL A 41 2.97 11.48 16.84
C VAL A 41 2.84 11.71 15.32
N ASP A 42 1.71 12.27 14.87
CA ASP A 42 1.35 12.45 13.45
C ASP A 42 2.39 13.28 12.67
N HIS A 43 2.93 14.34 13.29
CA HIS A 43 3.98 15.15 12.67
C HIS A 43 5.26 14.33 12.43
N THR A 44 5.62 13.47 13.38
CA THR A 44 6.80 12.60 13.28
C THR A 44 6.59 11.46 12.27
N ILE A 45 5.36 10.94 12.15
CA ILE A 45 4.98 10.01 11.07
C ILE A 45 5.22 10.66 9.70
N THR A 46 4.79 11.91 9.53
CA THR A 46 4.89 12.62 8.24
C THR A 46 6.34 12.76 7.79
N HIS A 47 7.25 13.15 8.69
CA HIS A 47 8.67 13.30 8.34
C HIS A 47 9.36 12.00 7.93
N ARG A 48 9.19 10.90 8.72
CA ARG A 48 9.88 9.64 8.43
C ARG A 48 9.37 8.95 7.16
N LEU A 49 8.09 9.11 6.84
CA LEU A 49 7.53 8.62 5.57
C LEU A 49 8.08 9.41 4.37
N CYS A 50 8.11 10.75 4.44
CA CYS A 50 8.64 11.58 3.35
C CYS A 50 10.07 11.24 2.91
N VAL A 51 10.94 10.80 3.82
CA VAL A 51 12.33 10.43 3.49
C VAL A 51 12.47 8.95 3.07
N SER A 52 11.71 8.03 3.70
CA SER A 52 11.90 6.59 3.47
C SER A 52 11.44 6.11 2.10
N PHE A 53 10.29 6.58 1.58
CA PHE A 53 9.51 5.92 0.42
C PHE A 53 10.48 6.32 -0.81
N PRO A 54 11.00 7.57 -1.00
CA PRO A 54 11.96 7.85 -2.09
C PRO A 54 13.23 6.99 -2.09
N VAL A 55 13.85 6.77 -0.93
CA VAL A 55 15.10 5.97 -0.82
C VAL A 55 14.82 4.48 -1.06
N GLN A 56 13.72 3.94 -0.52
CA GLN A 56 13.29 2.57 -0.79
C GLN A 56 12.99 2.37 -2.28
N ARG A 57 12.32 3.32 -2.94
CA ARG A 57 12.02 3.25 -4.39
C ARG A 57 13.28 3.28 -5.24
N PHE A 58 14.23 4.15 -4.92
CA PHE A 58 15.52 4.23 -5.60
C PHE A 58 16.28 2.90 -5.56
N LEU A 59 16.19 2.15 -4.45
CA LEU A 59 16.78 0.81 -4.33
C LEU A 59 15.91 -0.30 -4.96
N GLN A 60 14.57 -0.19 -4.89
CA GLN A 60 13.64 -1.14 -5.51
C GLN A 60 13.75 -1.16 -7.04
N SER A 61 13.74 -0.01 -7.71
CA SER A 61 13.82 0.07 -9.18
C SER A 61 15.12 -0.53 -9.74
N GLN A 62 16.21 -0.36 -9.01
CA GLN A 62 17.53 -0.96 -9.27
C GLN A 62 17.64 -2.44 -8.83
N LEU A 63 16.54 -3.07 -8.42
CA LEU A 63 16.47 -4.47 -7.97
C LEU A 63 17.35 -4.79 -6.73
N LYS A 64 17.78 -3.77 -5.97
CA LYS A 64 18.58 -3.88 -4.73
C LYS A 64 17.71 -4.21 -3.49
N THR A 65 16.63 -4.95 -3.68
CA THR A 65 15.62 -5.26 -2.64
C THR A 65 16.19 -6.05 -1.46
N PHE A 66 17.22 -6.88 -1.69
CA PHE A 66 17.95 -7.60 -0.65
C PHE A 66 18.54 -6.68 0.43
N VAL A 67 19.02 -5.48 0.04
CA VAL A 67 19.52 -4.46 0.98
C VAL A 67 18.38 -3.96 1.85
N ILE A 68 17.21 -3.70 1.25
CA ILE A 68 16.00 -3.26 1.97
C ILE A 68 15.56 -4.34 2.96
N ALA A 69 15.60 -5.62 2.58
CA ALA A 69 15.24 -6.73 3.47
C ALA A 69 16.17 -6.82 4.69
N TRP A 70 17.49 -6.79 4.51
CA TRP A 70 18.44 -6.86 5.63
C TRP A 70 18.37 -5.65 6.57
N VAL A 71 18.29 -4.44 6.02
CA VAL A 71 18.15 -3.24 6.85
C VAL A 71 16.80 -3.25 7.58
N SER A 72 15.73 -3.74 6.96
CA SER A 72 14.41 -3.94 7.61
C SER A 72 14.46 -4.96 8.75
N PHE A 73 15.22 -6.04 8.60
CA PHE A 73 15.44 -7.02 9.66
C PHE A 73 16.24 -6.44 10.83
N VAL A 74 17.31 -5.68 10.56
CA VAL A 74 18.07 -4.96 11.60
C VAL A 74 17.19 -3.93 12.32
N GLY A 75 16.36 -3.17 11.59
CA GLY A 75 15.40 -2.23 12.19
C GLY A 75 14.35 -2.92 13.08
N LEU A 76 13.90 -4.13 12.74
CA LEU A 76 13.03 -4.93 13.59
C LEU A 76 13.74 -5.35 14.90
N LEU A 77 14.99 -5.81 14.82
CA LEU A 77 15.77 -6.17 16.01
C LEU A 77 16.01 -4.96 16.92
N VAL A 78 16.36 -3.81 16.35
CA VAL A 78 16.47 -2.53 17.07
C VAL A 78 15.13 -2.16 17.72
N ASN A 79 14.01 -2.30 17.01
CA ASN A 79 12.68 -2.02 17.57
C ASN A 79 12.35 -2.91 18.77
N VAL A 80 12.63 -4.21 18.70
CA VAL A 80 12.38 -5.14 19.82
C VAL A 80 13.25 -4.78 21.03
N LEU A 81 14.54 -4.50 20.83
CA LEU A 81 15.47 -4.14 21.90
C LEU A 81 15.12 -2.79 22.55
N LEU A 82 14.79 -1.77 21.75
CA LEU A 82 14.40 -0.45 22.26
C LEU A 82 13.02 -0.49 22.93
N SER A 83 12.07 -1.28 22.40
CA SER A 83 10.75 -1.45 23.03
C SER A 83 10.89 -2.13 24.39
N TRP A 84 11.72 -3.18 24.49
CA TRP A 84 12.01 -3.82 25.76
C TRP A 84 12.65 -2.83 26.76
N LEU A 85 13.70 -2.12 26.33
CA LEU A 85 14.42 -1.17 27.18
C LEU A 85 13.53 -0.01 27.65
N PHE A 86 12.84 0.67 26.74
CA PHE A 86 12.10 1.89 27.07
C PHE A 86 10.81 1.59 27.86
N VAL A 87 10.16 0.43 27.61
CA VAL A 87 8.90 0.07 28.28
C VAL A 87 9.12 -0.63 29.61
N TYR A 88 10.08 -1.56 29.72
CA TYR A 88 10.24 -2.44 30.89
C TYR A 88 11.47 -2.15 31.77
N VAL A 89 12.44 -1.35 31.31
CA VAL A 89 13.65 -1.02 32.08
C VAL A 89 13.67 0.45 32.50
N TRP A 90 13.04 1.33 31.72
CA TRP A 90 12.92 2.77 32.01
C TRP A 90 11.50 3.23 32.33
N ASP A 91 10.51 2.33 32.33
CA ASP A 91 9.10 2.59 32.67
C ASP A 91 8.45 3.77 31.91
N PHE A 92 8.92 4.09 30.69
CA PHE A 92 8.35 5.18 29.87
C PHE A 92 6.98 4.82 29.24
N GLY A 93 6.45 3.62 29.51
CA GLY A 93 5.12 3.18 29.08
C GLY A 93 4.89 3.33 27.57
N LEU A 94 3.71 3.83 27.18
CA LEU A 94 3.38 4.03 25.76
C LEU A 94 4.31 5.05 25.07
N VAL A 95 4.79 6.07 25.78
CA VAL A 95 5.73 7.06 25.22
C VAL A 95 7.06 6.37 24.88
N GLY A 96 7.50 5.42 25.71
CA GLY A 96 8.62 4.53 25.43
C GLY A 96 8.41 3.69 24.18
N ALA A 97 7.26 3.01 24.05
CA ALA A 97 6.95 2.21 22.87
C ALA A 97 6.91 3.05 21.57
N VAL A 98 6.33 4.25 21.61
CA VAL A 98 6.29 5.19 20.49
C VAL A 98 7.69 5.67 20.09
N ALA A 99 8.53 6.03 21.07
CA ALA A 99 9.89 6.51 20.81
C ALA A 99 10.81 5.40 20.27
N ALA A 100 10.71 4.18 20.82
CA ALA A 100 11.43 3.01 20.33
C ALA A 100 11.13 2.73 18.85
N LEU A 101 9.85 2.84 18.47
CA LEU A 101 9.40 2.63 17.10
C LEU A 101 9.91 3.73 16.16
N ASP A 102 9.86 5.01 16.56
CA ASP A 102 10.35 6.10 15.72
C ASP A 102 11.87 6.06 15.47
N ILE A 103 12.66 5.79 16.52
CA ILE A 103 14.11 5.60 16.38
C ILE A 103 14.42 4.47 15.40
N SER A 104 13.64 3.38 15.44
CA SER A 104 13.81 2.26 14.51
C SER A 104 13.51 2.65 13.07
N TRP A 105 12.50 3.49 12.82
CA TRP A 105 12.26 4.08 11.49
C TRP A 105 13.40 5.01 11.04
N TRP A 106 14.02 5.78 11.94
CA TRP A 106 15.19 6.60 11.58
C TRP A 106 16.45 5.79 11.29
N VAL A 107 16.69 4.70 12.04
CA VAL A 107 17.77 3.73 11.72
C VAL A 107 17.57 3.15 10.31
N LEU A 108 16.34 2.77 9.96
CA LEU A 108 16.00 2.29 8.61
C LEU A 108 16.32 3.33 7.52
N ILE A 109 15.94 4.59 7.75
CA ILE A 109 16.22 5.71 6.83
C ILE A 109 17.72 5.94 6.68
N VAL A 110 18.46 6.08 7.79
CA VAL A 110 19.90 6.38 7.79
C VAL A 110 20.71 5.27 7.13
N CYS A 111 20.40 4.00 7.42
CA CYS A 111 21.11 2.87 6.81
C CYS A 111 20.84 2.73 5.31
N LEU A 112 19.59 2.89 4.85
CA LEU A 112 19.28 2.83 3.41
C LEU A 112 19.84 4.03 2.64
N TYR A 113 19.77 5.23 3.21
CA TYR A 113 20.33 6.44 2.61
C TYR A 113 21.87 6.37 2.56
N GLY A 114 22.50 5.95 3.66
CA GLY A 114 23.95 5.73 3.72
C GLY A 114 24.43 4.68 2.72
N TYR A 115 23.68 3.59 2.51
CA TYR A 115 24.01 2.63 1.45
C TYR A 115 23.94 3.26 0.05
N ALA A 116 22.93 4.10 -0.23
CA ALA A 116 22.79 4.77 -1.52
C ALA A 116 23.95 5.76 -1.79
N THR A 117 24.34 6.57 -0.80
CA THR A 117 25.35 7.62 -0.95
C THR A 117 26.79 7.12 -0.83
N CYS A 118 27.10 6.19 0.08
CA CYS A 118 28.45 5.68 0.33
C CYS A 118 28.90 4.60 -0.68
N GLY A 119 28.60 4.81 -1.97
CA GLY A 119 29.09 3.97 -3.06
C GLY A 119 28.28 2.71 -3.38
N GLY A 120 27.13 2.46 -2.72
CA GLY A 120 26.27 1.32 -3.06
C GLY A 120 25.51 1.47 -4.38
N CYS A 121 25.39 2.69 -4.92
CA CYS A 121 24.67 3.01 -6.17
C CYS A 121 25.45 3.98 -7.09
N PRO A 122 26.70 3.66 -7.52
CA PRO A 122 27.62 4.64 -8.10
C PRO A 122 27.27 5.08 -9.54
N GLN A 123 26.40 4.34 -10.24
CA GLN A 123 25.95 4.65 -11.61
C GLN A 123 24.65 5.47 -11.64
N THR A 124 24.00 5.66 -10.49
CA THR A 124 22.64 6.23 -10.38
C THR A 124 22.52 7.32 -9.31
N TRP A 125 23.45 7.38 -8.35
CA TRP A 125 23.59 8.48 -7.42
C TRP A 125 24.71 9.43 -7.85
N THR A 126 24.33 10.53 -8.50
CA THR A 126 25.26 11.61 -8.94
C THR A 126 25.38 12.75 -7.93
N GLY A 127 24.91 12.56 -6.69
CA GLY A 127 24.85 13.61 -5.66
C GLY A 127 23.61 14.52 -5.77
N PHE A 128 23.60 15.59 -4.96
CA PHE A 128 22.50 16.56 -4.94
C PHE A 128 22.51 17.47 -6.17
N SER A 129 21.34 17.69 -6.75
CA SER A 129 21.18 18.44 -8.01
C SER A 129 19.89 19.26 -8.01
N VAL A 130 19.95 20.53 -8.43
CA VAL A 130 18.77 21.42 -8.50
C VAL A 130 17.73 20.91 -9.51
N GLN A 131 18.16 20.12 -10.49
CA GLN A 131 17.30 19.43 -11.46
C GLN A 131 16.20 18.59 -10.78
N ALA A 132 16.43 18.08 -9.56
CA ALA A 132 15.44 17.33 -8.78
C ALA A 132 14.20 18.16 -8.38
N PHE A 133 14.30 19.49 -8.31
CA PHE A 133 13.18 20.40 -8.02
C PHE A 133 12.38 20.81 -9.27
N SER A 134 12.85 20.45 -10.47
CA SER A 134 12.11 20.77 -11.69
C SER A 134 10.75 20.05 -11.71
N GLY A 135 9.75 20.64 -12.37
CA GLY A 135 8.45 20.01 -12.67
C GLY A 135 7.64 19.40 -11.51
N LEU A 136 7.94 19.72 -10.24
CA LEU A 136 7.30 19.15 -9.04
C LEU A 136 5.77 19.25 -9.04
N TRP A 137 5.18 20.23 -9.73
CA TRP A 137 3.72 20.32 -9.89
C TRP A 137 3.08 19.04 -10.44
N GLU A 138 3.68 18.44 -11.47
CA GLU A 138 3.18 17.20 -12.09
C GLU A 138 3.67 15.94 -11.33
N PHE A 139 4.51 16.09 -10.28
CA PHE A 139 4.60 15.10 -9.19
C PHE A 139 3.37 15.24 -8.30
N THR A 140 3.11 16.44 -7.76
CA THR A 140 2.13 16.65 -6.69
C THR A 140 0.70 16.34 -7.13
N LYS A 141 0.30 16.81 -8.32
CA LYS A 141 -1.01 16.51 -8.93
C LYS A 141 -1.25 15.00 -9.10
N LEU A 142 -0.18 14.25 -9.31
CA LEU A 142 -0.20 12.81 -9.56
C LEU A 142 -0.22 12.04 -8.23
N SER A 143 0.69 12.36 -7.30
CA SER A 143 0.68 11.84 -5.93
C SER A 143 -0.56 12.22 -5.11
N ALA A 144 -1.28 13.28 -5.49
CA ALA A 144 -2.59 13.60 -4.93
C ALA A 144 -3.70 12.64 -5.43
N ALA A 145 -3.69 12.28 -6.72
CA ALA A 145 -4.62 11.27 -7.24
C ALA A 145 -4.35 9.87 -6.65
N SER A 146 -3.06 9.57 -6.42
CA SER A 146 -2.58 8.41 -5.65
C SER A 146 -3.21 8.40 -4.24
N GLY A 147 -2.88 9.41 -3.42
CA GLY A 147 -3.32 9.48 -2.03
C GLY A 147 -4.85 9.55 -1.85
N VAL A 148 -5.58 10.15 -2.80
CA VAL A 148 -7.06 10.10 -2.80
C VAL A 148 -7.57 8.67 -2.98
N MET A 149 -7.00 7.87 -3.90
CA MET A 149 -7.38 6.46 -4.03
C MET A 149 -7.10 5.68 -2.75
N LEU A 150 -5.90 5.80 -2.18
CA LEU A 150 -5.54 5.12 -0.92
C LEU A 150 -6.43 5.56 0.26
N CYS A 151 -6.77 6.84 0.35
CA CYS A 151 -7.72 7.35 1.33
C CYS A 151 -9.12 6.76 1.12
N LEU A 152 -9.62 6.65 -0.11
CA LEU A 152 -10.92 6.06 -0.40
C LEU A 152 -10.98 4.58 0.03
N GLU A 153 -9.92 3.79 -0.21
CA GLU A 153 -9.87 2.38 0.23
C GLU A 153 -9.81 2.24 1.76
N ASN A 154 -8.99 3.05 2.45
CA ASN A 154 -8.90 3.06 3.92
C ASN A 154 -10.18 3.59 4.59
N TRP A 155 -10.79 4.64 4.05
CA TRP A 155 -12.06 5.17 4.53
C TRP A 155 -13.22 4.19 4.33
N TYR A 156 -13.19 3.35 3.29
CA TYR A 156 -14.19 2.32 3.08
C TYR A 156 -14.24 1.30 4.24
N TYR A 157 -13.07 0.81 4.67
CA TYR A 157 -12.99 -0.06 5.86
C TYR A 157 -13.36 0.66 7.17
N ARG A 158 -13.04 1.95 7.31
CA ARG A 158 -13.47 2.74 8.48
C ARG A 158 -14.98 2.98 8.51
N ILE A 159 -15.61 3.15 7.34
CA ILE A 159 -17.07 3.25 7.19
C ILE A 159 -17.73 1.92 7.56
N LEU A 160 -17.16 0.78 7.14
CA LEU A 160 -17.61 -0.55 7.57
C LEU A 160 -17.62 -0.68 9.11
N THR A 161 -16.50 -0.37 9.79
CA THR A 161 -16.45 -0.41 11.27
C THR A 161 -17.46 0.56 11.91
N LEU A 162 -17.57 1.79 11.40
CA LEU A 162 -18.51 2.79 11.92
C LEU A 162 -19.96 2.33 11.78
N MET A 163 -20.32 1.78 10.62
CA MET A 163 -21.64 1.23 10.32
C MET A 163 -22.00 0.05 11.24
N THR A 164 -21.05 -0.85 11.50
CA THR A 164 -21.20 -1.95 12.46
C THR A 164 -21.49 -1.45 13.88
N GLY A 165 -20.97 -0.27 14.26
CA GLY A 165 -21.27 0.38 15.53
C GLY A 165 -22.69 0.94 15.69
N TYR A 166 -23.51 0.96 14.63
CA TYR A 166 -24.94 1.32 14.69
C TYR A 166 -25.88 0.09 14.68
N LEU A 167 -25.34 -1.11 14.86
CA LEU A 167 -26.12 -2.33 15.09
C LEU A 167 -26.57 -2.42 16.57
N LYS A 168 -27.60 -3.23 16.85
CA LYS A 168 -28.13 -3.42 18.21
C LYS A 168 -27.08 -4.04 19.14
N ASP A 169 -26.33 -5.02 18.63
CA ASP A 169 -25.28 -5.76 19.34
C ASP A 169 -23.88 -5.22 19.00
N ALA A 170 -23.75 -3.89 18.92
CA ALA A 170 -22.59 -3.18 18.38
C ALA A 170 -21.24 -3.66 18.92
N THR A 171 -21.09 -3.90 20.24
CA THR A 171 -19.82 -4.30 20.85
C THR A 171 -19.32 -5.64 20.28
N ILE A 172 -20.14 -6.69 20.35
CA ILE A 172 -19.77 -8.03 19.86
C ILE A 172 -19.50 -7.99 18.36
N ALA A 173 -20.30 -7.23 17.62
CA ALA A 173 -20.15 -7.06 16.17
C ALA A 173 -18.86 -6.31 15.78
N ILE A 174 -18.49 -5.23 16.50
CA ILE A 174 -17.23 -4.50 16.30
C ILE A 174 -16.04 -5.37 16.68
N ASP A 175 -16.09 -6.10 17.81
CA ASP A 175 -14.97 -6.92 18.28
C ASP A 175 -14.69 -8.06 17.29
N ALA A 176 -15.73 -8.77 16.84
CA ALA A 176 -15.61 -9.84 15.86
C ALA A 176 -15.12 -9.33 14.50
N LEU A 177 -15.69 -8.22 14.01
CA LEU A 177 -15.21 -7.54 12.80
C LEU A 177 -13.75 -7.11 12.95
N SER A 178 -13.35 -6.60 14.11
CA SER A 178 -11.98 -6.16 14.37
C SER A 178 -11.00 -7.32 14.31
N VAL A 179 -11.33 -8.49 14.87
CA VAL A 179 -10.54 -9.72 14.70
C VAL A 179 -10.38 -10.06 13.22
N CYS A 180 -11.48 -10.12 12.47
CA CYS A 180 -11.45 -10.40 11.02
C CYS A 180 -10.62 -9.39 10.22
N LEU A 181 -10.72 -8.09 10.52
CA LEU A 181 -9.95 -7.03 9.84
C LEU A 181 -8.46 -7.07 10.20
N ASN A 182 -8.06 -7.47 11.41
CA ASN A 182 -6.64 -7.67 11.74
C ASN A 182 -6.06 -8.85 10.97
N ILE A 183 -6.78 -9.97 10.86
CA ILE A 183 -6.37 -11.13 10.05
C ILE A 183 -6.25 -10.73 8.56
N THR A 184 -7.23 -10.00 8.04
CA THR A 184 -7.19 -9.45 6.67
C THR A 184 -5.98 -8.54 6.46
N GLY A 185 -5.68 -7.66 7.42
CA GLY A 185 -4.53 -6.76 7.39
C GLY A 185 -3.17 -7.46 7.42
N TRP A 186 -3.08 -8.63 8.07
CA TRP A 186 -1.87 -9.46 8.04
C TRP A 186 -1.69 -10.17 6.69
N GLU A 187 -2.76 -10.76 6.14
CA GLU A 187 -2.72 -11.45 4.84
C GLU A 187 -2.38 -10.48 3.70
N MET A 188 -3.02 -9.31 3.68
CA MET A 188 -2.87 -8.26 2.66
C MET A 188 -1.40 -7.83 2.41
N MET A 189 -0.50 -8.08 3.37
CA MET A 189 0.93 -7.82 3.20
C MET A 189 1.59 -8.68 2.13
N ILE A 190 1.04 -9.87 1.84
CA ILE A 190 1.58 -10.77 0.81
C ILE A 190 1.17 -10.29 -0.59
N PRO A 191 -0.11 -10.00 -0.89
CA PRO A 191 -0.51 -9.36 -2.15
C PRO A 191 0.19 -8.00 -2.37
N LEU A 192 0.38 -7.20 -1.32
CA LEU A 192 1.16 -5.95 -1.40
C LEU A 192 2.65 -6.20 -1.73
N ALA A 193 3.23 -7.33 -1.32
CA ALA A 193 4.60 -7.71 -1.72
C ALA A 193 4.68 -8.08 -3.22
N PHE A 194 3.67 -8.79 -3.74
CA PHE A 194 3.57 -9.11 -5.16
C PHE A 194 3.35 -7.85 -6.00
N PHE A 195 2.40 -6.99 -5.63
CA PHE A 195 2.18 -5.64 -6.20
C PHE A 195 3.48 -4.81 -6.23
N ALA A 196 4.25 -4.80 -5.14
CA ALA A 196 5.55 -4.12 -5.06
C ALA A 196 6.59 -4.65 -6.06
N GLY A 197 6.81 -5.98 -6.07
CA GLY A 197 7.81 -6.60 -6.95
C GLY A 197 7.42 -6.59 -8.44
N THR A 198 6.13 -6.70 -8.74
CA THR A 198 5.61 -6.84 -10.11
C THR A 198 5.66 -5.52 -10.84
N GLY A 199 5.17 -4.44 -10.23
CA GLY A 199 5.22 -3.11 -10.83
C GLY A 199 6.66 -2.69 -11.16
N VAL A 200 7.63 -3.03 -10.31
CA VAL A 200 9.07 -2.79 -10.60
C VAL A 200 9.54 -3.55 -11.84
N ARG A 201 9.05 -4.77 -12.07
CA ARG A 201 9.36 -5.55 -13.28
C ARG A 201 8.63 -5.02 -14.50
N VAL A 202 7.32 -4.76 -14.40
CA VAL A 202 6.49 -4.22 -15.48
C VAL A 202 7.05 -2.87 -15.96
N ALA A 203 7.34 -1.92 -15.06
CA ALA A 203 7.91 -0.64 -15.43
C ALA A 203 9.30 -0.75 -16.08
N ASN A 204 10.17 -1.65 -15.60
CA ASN A 204 11.50 -1.87 -16.19
C ASN A 204 11.41 -2.52 -17.58
N GLU A 205 10.57 -3.55 -17.77
CA GLU A 205 10.38 -4.21 -19.08
C GLU A 205 9.68 -3.28 -20.09
N LEU A 206 8.66 -2.51 -19.67
CA LEU A 206 8.03 -1.50 -20.51
C LEU A 206 9.03 -0.39 -20.89
N GLY A 207 9.85 0.09 -19.94
CA GLY A 207 10.92 1.05 -20.20
C GLY A 207 11.97 0.54 -21.20
N ALA A 208 12.24 -0.76 -21.19
CA ALA A 208 13.10 -1.45 -22.16
C ALA A 208 12.43 -1.75 -23.52
N GLY A 209 11.15 -1.41 -23.69
CA GLY A 209 10.40 -1.67 -24.94
C GLY A 209 9.89 -3.12 -25.08
N ASN A 210 9.84 -3.89 -23.99
CA ASN A 210 9.51 -5.32 -23.98
C ASN A 210 8.10 -5.60 -23.43
N GLY A 211 7.06 -5.37 -24.25
CA GLY A 211 5.66 -5.57 -23.87
C GLY A 211 5.33 -7.02 -23.46
N LYS A 212 6.01 -7.99 -24.08
CA LYS A 212 5.81 -9.43 -23.80
C LYS A 212 6.30 -9.83 -22.41
N ALA A 213 7.47 -9.35 -21.98
CA ALA A 213 7.98 -9.66 -20.64
C ALA A 213 7.22 -8.91 -19.55
N ALA A 214 6.80 -7.66 -19.80
CA ALA A 214 5.87 -6.95 -18.92
C ALA A 214 4.59 -7.78 -18.69
N LYS A 215 3.95 -8.26 -19.78
CA LYS A 215 2.76 -9.12 -19.71
C LYS A 215 3.02 -10.41 -18.93
N PHE A 216 4.18 -11.02 -19.14
CA PHE A 216 4.57 -12.25 -18.45
C PHE A 216 4.76 -12.02 -16.95
N ALA A 217 5.42 -10.94 -16.53
CA ALA A 217 5.63 -10.59 -15.12
C ALA A 217 4.29 -10.45 -14.36
N THR A 218 3.34 -9.75 -14.97
CA THR A 218 1.95 -9.62 -14.49
C THR A 218 1.25 -10.96 -14.35
N ILE A 219 1.21 -11.78 -15.42
CA ILE A 219 0.55 -13.10 -15.39
C ILE A 219 1.15 -14.01 -14.32
N VAL A 220 2.47 -14.06 -14.21
CA VAL A 220 3.19 -14.84 -13.19
C VAL A 220 2.80 -14.36 -11.80
N SER A 221 2.79 -13.06 -11.55
CA SER A 221 2.49 -12.50 -10.24
C SER A 221 1.05 -12.74 -9.79
N VAL A 222 0.07 -12.44 -10.65
CA VAL A 222 -1.35 -12.71 -10.38
C VAL A 222 -1.56 -14.20 -10.10
N SER A 223 -0.87 -15.08 -10.84
CA SER A 223 -0.94 -16.54 -10.61
C SER A 223 -0.39 -16.94 -9.24
N TYR A 224 0.82 -16.49 -8.86
CA TYR A 224 1.41 -16.83 -7.56
C TYR A 224 0.63 -16.22 -6.38
N SER A 225 0.18 -14.97 -6.49
CA SER A 225 -0.63 -14.30 -5.47
C SER A 225 -1.97 -15.02 -5.29
N SER A 226 -2.64 -15.42 -6.38
CA SER A 226 -3.89 -16.21 -6.33
C SER A 226 -3.68 -17.58 -5.67
N VAL A 227 -2.59 -18.29 -5.98
CA VAL A 227 -2.28 -19.60 -5.35
C VAL A 227 -2.07 -19.47 -3.85
N ILE A 228 -1.41 -18.39 -3.40
CA ILE A 228 -1.20 -18.12 -1.97
C ILE A 228 -2.51 -17.68 -1.31
N GLY A 229 -3.34 -16.88 -1.99
CA GLY A 229 -4.69 -16.53 -1.53
C GLY A 229 -5.60 -17.75 -1.36
N VAL A 230 -5.57 -18.70 -2.28
CA VAL A 230 -6.28 -19.99 -2.16
C VAL A 230 -5.75 -20.82 -1.00
N PHE A 231 -4.43 -20.83 -0.75
CA PHE A 231 -3.86 -21.49 0.42
C PHE A 231 -4.36 -20.87 1.74
N PHE A 232 -4.32 -19.54 1.88
CA PHE A 232 -4.82 -18.87 3.09
C PHE A 232 -6.34 -18.99 3.24
N PHE A 233 -7.11 -18.93 2.15
CA PHE A 233 -8.54 -19.21 2.14
C PHE A 233 -8.85 -20.59 2.74
N VAL A 234 -8.20 -21.65 2.24
CA VAL A 234 -8.39 -23.01 2.75
C VAL A 234 -7.90 -23.15 4.20
N LEU A 235 -6.77 -22.54 4.55
CA LEU A 235 -6.22 -22.56 5.92
C LEU A 235 -7.18 -21.92 6.94
N ILE A 236 -7.78 -20.77 6.60
CA ILE A 236 -8.75 -20.07 7.44
C ILE A 236 -10.04 -20.88 7.58
N LEU A 237 -10.53 -21.51 6.51
CA LEU A 237 -11.71 -22.39 6.59
C LEU A 237 -11.45 -23.68 7.39
N ILE A 238 -10.22 -24.21 7.41
CA ILE A 238 -9.84 -25.37 8.24
C ILE A 238 -9.71 -25.00 9.73
N LEU A 239 -9.36 -23.75 10.03
CA LEU A 239 -9.13 -23.23 11.38
C LEU A 239 -10.26 -22.32 11.86
N HIS A 240 -11.47 -22.43 11.30
CA HIS A 240 -12.57 -21.50 11.57
C HIS A 240 -12.94 -21.40 13.05
N ASP A 241 -13.00 -22.55 13.73
CA ASP A 241 -13.26 -22.66 15.16
C ASP A 241 -12.10 -22.19 16.05
N LYS A 242 -10.90 -21.99 15.46
CA LYS A 242 -9.63 -21.80 16.19
C LYS A 242 -8.96 -20.45 15.98
N VAL A 243 -9.16 -19.80 14.85
CA VAL A 243 -8.41 -18.58 14.46
C VAL A 243 -8.69 -17.39 15.39
N ALA A 244 -9.83 -17.38 16.08
CA ALA A 244 -10.24 -16.30 16.98
C ALA A 244 -9.59 -16.37 18.38
N TYR A 245 -9.18 -17.55 18.87
CA TYR A 245 -8.60 -17.71 20.22
C TYR A 245 -7.26 -16.97 20.41
N ILE A 246 -6.55 -16.62 19.34
CA ILE A 246 -5.30 -15.83 19.44
C ILE A 246 -5.57 -14.34 19.70
N PHE A 247 -6.84 -13.89 19.63
CA PHE A 247 -7.26 -12.52 19.84
C PHE A 247 -8.19 -12.32 21.04
N THR A 248 -9.04 -13.31 21.36
CA THR A 248 -10.06 -13.18 22.41
C THR A 248 -10.38 -14.49 23.11
N SER A 249 -10.80 -14.40 24.37
CA SER A 249 -11.33 -15.50 25.18
C SER A 249 -12.85 -15.39 25.40
N SER A 250 -13.51 -14.38 24.82
CA SER A 250 -14.96 -14.16 25.00
C SER A 250 -15.76 -15.08 24.08
N THR A 251 -16.59 -15.95 24.65
CA THR A 251 -17.44 -16.92 23.94
C THR A 251 -18.26 -16.27 22.82
N ASP A 252 -18.84 -15.11 23.11
CA ASP A 252 -19.82 -14.46 22.26
C ASP A 252 -19.13 -13.84 21.02
N VAL A 253 -17.88 -13.39 21.20
CA VAL A 253 -17.01 -12.90 20.11
C VAL A 253 -16.43 -14.07 19.32
N LEU A 254 -16.08 -15.18 19.96
CA LEU A 254 -15.64 -16.41 19.28
C LEU A 254 -16.74 -16.93 18.33
N GLU A 255 -17.99 -17.05 18.80
CA GLU A 255 -19.13 -17.50 17.99
C GLU A 255 -19.48 -16.50 16.86
N ALA A 256 -19.28 -15.20 17.09
CA ALA A 256 -19.44 -14.18 16.05
C ALA A 256 -18.35 -14.27 14.97
N VAL A 257 -17.08 -14.43 15.35
CA VAL A 257 -15.96 -14.61 14.39
C VAL A 257 -16.09 -15.90 13.60
N ASP A 258 -16.52 -17.00 14.23
CA ASP A 258 -16.76 -18.29 13.57
C ASP A 258 -17.72 -18.13 12.38
N LYS A 259 -18.91 -17.54 12.61
CA LYS A 259 -19.90 -17.21 11.57
C LYS A 259 -19.34 -16.29 10.50
N MET A 260 -18.47 -15.35 10.88
CA MET A 260 -17.81 -14.41 9.96
C MET A 260 -16.66 -15.02 9.15
N THR A 261 -16.13 -16.19 9.54
CA THR A 261 -14.90 -16.75 8.96
C THR A 261 -15.06 -17.15 7.49
N TYR A 262 -16.25 -17.60 7.07
CA TYR A 262 -16.52 -17.88 5.65
C TYR A 262 -16.39 -16.61 4.76
N LEU A 263 -16.82 -15.45 5.29
CA LEU A 263 -16.72 -14.16 4.59
C LEU A 263 -15.30 -13.57 4.66
N LEU A 264 -14.59 -13.80 5.77
CA LEU A 264 -13.15 -13.51 5.89
C LEU A 264 -12.34 -14.26 4.83
N GLY A 265 -12.61 -15.55 4.64
CA GLY A 265 -11.97 -16.35 3.60
C GLY A 265 -12.20 -15.80 2.19
N ILE A 266 -13.45 -15.46 1.85
CA ILE A 266 -13.79 -14.85 0.55
C ILE A 266 -13.09 -13.49 0.37
N THR A 267 -13.01 -12.70 1.44
CA THR A 267 -12.31 -11.40 1.45
C THR A 267 -10.82 -11.57 1.16
N ILE A 268 -10.15 -12.53 1.81
CA ILE A 268 -8.75 -12.90 1.53
C ILE A 268 -8.57 -13.33 0.06
N LEU A 269 -9.44 -14.19 -0.45
CA LEU A 269 -9.33 -14.66 -1.83
C LEU A 269 -9.43 -13.50 -2.86
N LEU A 270 -10.34 -12.54 -2.63
CA LEU A 270 -10.47 -11.34 -3.47
C LEU A 270 -9.26 -10.39 -3.31
N ASN A 271 -8.83 -10.15 -2.06
CA ASN A 271 -7.67 -9.30 -1.75
C ASN A 271 -6.34 -9.90 -2.24
N SER A 272 -6.28 -11.22 -2.51
CA SER A 272 -5.11 -11.85 -3.14
C SER A 272 -4.90 -11.45 -4.60
N VAL A 273 -5.93 -10.92 -5.27
CA VAL A 273 -5.93 -10.59 -6.71
C VAL A 273 -6.02 -9.08 -6.95
N GLN A 274 -6.83 -8.36 -6.17
CA GLN A 274 -7.11 -6.93 -6.37
C GLN A 274 -5.85 -6.03 -6.40
N PRO A 275 -4.85 -6.15 -5.51
CA PRO A 275 -3.74 -5.20 -5.44
C PRO A 275 -2.78 -5.35 -6.62
N VAL A 276 -2.50 -6.59 -7.04
CA VAL A 276 -1.60 -6.88 -8.16
C VAL A 276 -2.17 -6.28 -9.45
N LEU A 277 -3.45 -6.58 -9.76
CA LEU A 277 -4.15 -6.01 -10.92
C LEU A 277 -4.25 -4.48 -10.87
N SER A 278 -4.37 -3.88 -9.68
CA SER A 278 -4.41 -2.43 -9.50
C SER A 278 -3.07 -1.76 -9.82
N GLY A 279 -1.94 -2.43 -9.59
CA GLY A 279 -0.63 -1.99 -10.04
C GLY A 279 -0.46 -2.13 -11.54
N ASP A 280 -0.65 -3.35 -12.05
CA ASP A 280 -0.50 -3.66 -13.48
C ASP A 280 -1.29 -2.65 -14.35
N PHE A 281 -2.56 -2.42 -14.02
CA PHE A 281 -3.44 -1.55 -14.81
C PHE A 281 -2.98 -0.08 -14.89
N ASN A 282 -2.29 0.42 -13.86
CA ASN A 282 -1.82 1.81 -13.81
C ASN A 282 -0.55 2.03 -14.66
N ASP A 283 0.33 1.05 -14.77
CA ASP A 283 1.44 1.09 -15.73
C ASP A 283 0.96 0.85 -17.18
N LEU A 284 -0.14 0.10 -17.34
CA LEU A 284 -0.68 -0.38 -18.61
C LEU A 284 -1.46 0.61 -19.49
N THR A 285 -1.66 1.87 -19.09
CA THR A 285 -2.69 2.74 -19.70
C THR A 285 -2.19 4.00 -20.43
N SER A 286 -1.38 3.79 -21.46
CA SER A 286 -1.33 4.71 -22.60
C SER A 286 -2.50 4.49 -23.57
N ILE A 287 -2.89 5.57 -24.25
CA ILE A 287 -3.94 5.65 -25.28
C ILE A 287 -5.39 5.36 -24.81
N HIS A 288 -6.03 6.41 -24.31
CA HIS A 288 -7.30 6.81 -24.93
C HIS A 288 -7.41 8.34 -24.97
N ASP A 289 -6.73 8.95 -25.95
CA ASP A 289 -7.02 10.31 -26.40
C ASP A 289 -6.94 10.38 -27.93
N LYS A 290 -8.11 10.39 -28.57
CA LYS A 290 -8.28 10.76 -29.98
C LYS A 290 -8.89 12.17 -30.06
N ARG A 291 -8.14 13.18 -29.64
CA ARG A 291 -8.41 14.59 -29.96
C ARG A 291 -7.10 15.36 -30.09
N GLY A 292 -6.93 16.06 -31.21
CA GLY A 292 -5.66 16.72 -31.56
C GLY A 292 -5.48 18.09 -30.90
N GLY A 293 -4.26 18.63 -31.00
CA GLY A 293 -4.04 20.08 -30.89
C GLY A 293 -3.58 20.64 -29.55
N ARG A 294 -2.50 20.09 -28.96
CA ARG A 294 -1.33 20.86 -28.44
C ARG A 294 -0.28 19.95 -27.81
N ALA A 295 0.95 19.99 -28.31
CA ALA A 295 2.11 19.36 -27.64
C ALA A 295 2.56 20.24 -26.47
N PHE A 296 2.11 19.93 -25.25
CA PHE A 296 2.45 20.74 -24.07
C PHE A 296 3.82 20.37 -23.48
N ARG A 297 4.64 21.38 -23.21
CA ARG A 297 6.06 21.24 -22.82
C ARG A 297 6.17 20.85 -21.32
N ALA A 298 6.06 19.56 -21.02
CA ALA A 298 6.22 19.00 -19.66
C ALA A 298 7.61 18.39 -19.41
N SER A 299 8.13 18.56 -18.19
CA SER A 299 9.58 18.56 -17.90
C SER A 299 10.00 17.68 -16.71
N SER A 300 10.97 16.79 -16.94
CA SER A 300 12.20 16.56 -16.15
C SER A 300 12.15 16.01 -14.70
N VAL A 301 11.11 15.24 -14.32
CA VAL A 301 11.00 14.70 -12.93
C VAL A 301 10.58 13.23 -12.84
N GLN A 302 10.48 12.53 -13.96
CA GLN A 302 9.75 11.26 -14.00
C GLN A 302 10.46 10.11 -13.26
N GLY A 303 11.75 10.25 -12.93
CA GLY A 303 12.47 9.30 -12.06
C GLY A 303 12.23 9.45 -10.55
N LEU A 304 11.57 10.52 -10.09
CA LEU A 304 11.48 10.86 -8.65
C LEU A 304 10.04 10.80 -8.08
N ARG A 305 9.12 10.04 -8.71
CA ARG A 305 7.66 10.33 -8.66
C ARG A 305 6.73 9.41 -7.84
N HIS A 306 7.23 8.54 -6.96
CA HIS A 306 6.47 7.33 -6.57
C HIS A 306 6.43 6.99 -5.05
N PHE A 307 6.28 7.97 -4.15
CA PHE A 307 6.21 7.70 -2.69
C PHE A 307 5.12 8.50 -1.94
N ILE A 308 3.84 8.21 -2.22
CA ILE A 308 2.70 8.44 -1.29
C ILE A 308 1.85 7.16 -1.18
N ASP A 309 1.57 6.47 -2.28
CA ASP A 309 0.92 5.15 -2.21
C ASP A 309 1.90 4.05 -1.77
N THR A 310 1.42 3.22 -0.84
CA THR A 310 2.18 2.15 -0.18
C THR A 310 2.67 1.08 -1.16
N GLN A 311 3.96 1.16 -1.49
CA GLN A 311 4.82 0.07 -1.96
C GLN A 311 4.62 -0.54 -3.36
N GLY A 312 3.58 -0.27 -4.16
CA GLY A 312 3.50 -0.72 -5.57
C GLY A 312 3.64 0.39 -6.62
N VAL A 313 4.21 0.07 -7.78
CA VAL A 313 4.39 1.01 -8.90
C VAL A 313 3.03 1.28 -9.55
N ALA A 314 2.71 2.55 -9.82
CA ALA A 314 1.36 2.94 -10.27
C ALA A 314 1.32 4.24 -11.11
N VAL A 315 2.45 4.76 -11.60
CA VAL A 315 2.53 6.21 -11.90
C VAL A 315 3.39 6.67 -13.09
N GLY A 316 3.74 5.77 -14.02
CA GLY A 316 4.37 6.18 -15.28
C GLY A 316 3.44 6.88 -16.29
N SER A 317 2.12 6.74 -16.12
CA SER A 317 1.12 6.91 -17.20
C SER A 317 0.28 8.19 -17.17
N GLY A 318 0.00 8.75 -15.97
CA GLY A 318 -0.86 9.92 -15.79
C GLY A 318 -2.37 9.64 -15.77
N ARG A 319 -2.82 8.38 -15.62
CA ARG A 319 -4.25 7.99 -15.68
C ARG A 319 -4.90 7.52 -14.37
N GLN A 320 -4.23 7.61 -13.22
CA GLN A 320 -4.77 7.20 -11.91
C GLN A 320 -6.17 7.72 -11.58
N ALA A 321 -6.53 8.93 -12.03
CA ALA A 321 -7.88 9.48 -11.85
C ALA A 321 -8.97 8.53 -12.38
N PHE A 322 -8.71 7.77 -13.45
CA PHE A 322 -9.63 6.75 -13.97
C PHE A 322 -9.82 5.56 -13.02
N VAL A 323 -8.74 5.10 -12.37
CA VAL A 323 -8.82 4.04 -11.34
C VAL A 323 -9.52 4.57 -10.09
N ALA A 324 -9.23 5.82 -9.68
CA ALA A 324 -9.94 6.48 -8.60
C ALA A 324 -11.44 6.63 -8.89
N TYR A 325 -11.85 6.91 -10.14
CA TYR A 325 -13.26 6.91 -10.53
C TYR A 325 -13.91 5.51 -10.51
N ILE A 326 -13.18 4.46 -10.93
CA ILE A 326 -13.66 3.07 -10.82
C ILE A 326 -13.87 2.71 -9.34
N ASN A 327 -12.88 2.98 -8.49
CA ASN A 327 -12.90 2.73 -7.06
C ASN A 327 -14.06 3.48 -6.38
N LEU A 328 -14.19 4.78 -6.62
CA LEU A 328 -15.30 5.60 -6.12
C LEU A 328 -16.66 5.04 -6.54
N GLY A 329 -16.80 4.60 -7.80
CA GLY A 329 -18.01 3.94 -8.31
C GLY A 329 -18.32 2.63 -7.60
N CYS A 330 -17.36 1.70 -7.57
CA CYS A 330 -17.53 0.39 -6.95
C CYS A 330 -17.80 0.51 -5.45
N TYR A 331 -16.97 1.23 -4.70
CA TYR A 331 -17.03 1.23 -3.24
C TYR A 331 -18.18 2.13 -2.75
N TYR A 332 -18.32 3.36 -3.27
CA TYR A 332 -19.25 4.35 -2.71
C TYR A 332 -20.62 4.41 -3.41
N VAL A 333 -20.71 4.03 -4.68
CA VAL A 333 -21.99 4.05 -5.43
C VAL A 333 -22.67 2.68 -5.47
N ILE A 334 -21.92 1.57 -5.38
CA ILE A 334 -22.48 0.21 -5.39
C ILE A 334 -22.34 -0.46 -4.01
N GLY A 335 -21.12 -0.64 -3.51
CA GLY A 335 -20.83 -1.42 -2.30
C GLY A 335 -21.39 -0.83 -1.02
N LEU A 336 -21.29 0.48 -0.80
CA LEU A 336 -21.84 1.15 0.38
C LEU A 336 -23.38 1.08 0.45
N PRO A 337 -24.16 1.43 -0.61
CA PRO A 337 -25.60 1.20 -0.62
C PRO A 337 -26.00 -0.28 -0.47
N LEU A 338 -25.24 -1.21 -1.06
CA LEU A 338 -25.51 -2.64 -0.93
C LEU A 338 -25.25 -3.13 0.51
N GLY A 339 -24.19 -2.66 1.17
CA GLY A 339 -23.92 -2.92 2.59
C GLY A 339 -25.01 -2.36 3.51
N ILE A 340 -25.54 -1.16 3.23
CA ILE A 340 -26.70 -0.62 3.97
C ILE A 340 -27.94 -1.49 3.76
N ALA A 341 -28.24 -1.89 2.52
CA ALA A 341 -29.37 -2.75 2.22
C ALA A 341 -29.25 -4.12 2.93
N MET A 342 -28.11 -4.81 2.79
CA MET A 342 -27.90 -6.11 3.40
C MET A 342 -27.84 -6.05 4.93
N GLY A 343 -27.30 -4.97 5.52
CA GLY A 343 -27.26 -4.77 6.97
C GLY A 343 -28.62 -4.58 7.63
N TRP A 344 -29.46 -3.67 7.10
CA TRP A 344 -30.69 -3.20 7.76
C TRP A 344 -32.00 -3.43 7.00
N VAL A 345 -31.98 -3.70 5.68
CA VAL A 345 -33.21 -4.00 4.91
C VAL A 345 -33.46 -5.51 4.84
N PHE A 346 -32.39 -6.32 4.95
CA PHE A 346 -32.46 -7.78 5.04
C PHE A 346 -32.09 -8.32 6.44
N ASP A 347 -31.90 -7.44 7.44
CA ASP A 347 -31.54 -7.77 8.83
C ASP A 347 -30.32 -8.72 9.01
N LEU A 348 -29.39 -8.78 8.05
CA LEU A 348 -28.21 -9.66 8.11
C LEU A 348 -27.06 -9.10 8.97
N GLY A 349 -27.27 -7.93 9.61
CA GLY A 349 -26.32 -7.34 10.56
C GLY A 349 -24.92 -7.11 9.99
N VAL A 350 -23.87 -7.38 10.79
CA VAL A 350 -22.47 -7.18 10.38
C VAL A 350 -22.07 -8.02 9.18
N MET A 351 -22.60 -9.25 9.08
CA MET A 351 -22.41 -10.12 7.90
C MET A 351 -23.06 -9.52 6.66
N GLY A 352 -24.24 -8.92 6.79
CA GLY A 352 -24.90 -8.15 5.74
C GLY A 352 -24.05 -6.97 5.25
N ILE A 353 -23.64 -6.09 6.16
CA ILE A 353 -22.85 -4.91 5.84
C ILE A 353 -21.55 -5.31 5.14
N TRP A 354 -20.78 -6.22 5.74
CA TRP A 354 -19.48 -6.61 5.20
C TRP A 354 -19.60 -7.35 3.87
N SER A 355 -20.56 -8.26 3.71
CA SER A 355 -20.74 -8.98 2.42
C SER A 355 -21.22 -8.05 1.31
N GLY A 356 -22.18 -7.14 1.59
CA GLY A 356 -22.60 -6.14 0.62
C GLY A 356 -21.46 -5.21 0.18
N MET A 357 -20.59 -4.82 1.12
CA MET A 357 -19.42 -3.99 0.82
C MET A 357 -18.33 -4.74 0.05
N ILE A 358 -18.08 -6.03 0.33
CA ILE A 358 -17.10 -6.84 -0.40
C ILE A 358 -17.59 -7.22 -1.80
N PHE A 359 -18.83 -7.67 -1.94
CA PHE A 359 -19.38 -8.10 -3.23
C PHE A 359 -19.76 -6.93 -4.13
N GLY A 360 -20.29 -5.82 -3.59
CA GLY A 360 -20.60 -4.62 -4.37
C GLY A 360 -19.39 -3.73 -4.65
N GLY A 361 -18.39 -3.73 -3.76
CA GLY A 361 -17.16 -2.95 -3.89
C GLY A 361 -16.00 -3.75 -4.46
N THR A 362 -15.27 -4.46 -3.59
CA THR A 362 -13.99 -5.13 -3.92
C THR A 362 -14.10 -6.10 -5.09
N ALA A 363 -15.15 -6.93 -5.13
CA ALA A 363 -15.34 -7.89 -6.20
C ALA A 363 -15.62 -7.22 -7.56
N VAL A 364 -16.46 -6.17 -7.60
CA VAL A 364 -16.75 -5.41 -8.83
C VAL A 364 -15.49 -4.70 -9.34
N GLN A 365 -14.73 -4.03 -8.46
CA GLN A 365 -13.45 -3.42 -8.82
C GLN A 365 -12.46 -4.45 -9.38
N THR A 366 -12.35 -5.63 -8.74
CA THR A 366 -11.45 -6.70 -9.19
C THR A 366 -11.84 -7.23 -10.58
N VAL A 367 -13.14 -7.46 -10.84
CA VAL A 367 -13.63 -7.89 -12.15
C VAL A 367 -13.37 -6.82 -13.23
N ILE A 368 -13.63 -5.54 -12.94
CA ILE A 368 -13.36 -4.45 -13.89
C ILE A 368 -11.87 -4.38 -14.23
N LEU A 369 -10.99 -4.37 -13.22
CA LEU A 369 -9.54 -4.31 -13.44
C LEU A 369 -9.02 -5.54 -14.19
N ALA A 370 -9.48 -6.75 -13.84
CA ALA A 370 -9.13 -7.97 -14.55
C ALA A 370 -9.51 -7.91 -16.03
N VAL A 371 -10.75 -7.48 -16.34
CA VAL A 371 -11.24 -7.34 -17.71
C VAL A 371 -10.38 -6.35 -18.51
N ILE A 372 -10.00 -5.21 -17.93
CA ILE A 372 -9.21 -4.22 -18.68
C ILE A 372 -7.76 -4.71 -18.86
N THR A 373 -7.11 -5.25 -17.81
CA THR A 373 -5.74 -5.79 -17.88
C THR A 373 -5.61 -6.94 -18.91
N ILE A 374 -6.63 -7.79 -19.04
CA ILE A 374 -6.70 -8.83 -20.09
C ILE A 374 -6.82 -8.22 -21.50
N ARG A 375 -7.49 -7.07 -21.63
CA ARG A 375 -7.74 -6.37 -22.91
C ARG A 375 -6.64 -5.39 -23.33
N THR A 376 -5.65 -5.13 -22.49
CA THR A 376 -4.55 -4.21 -22.84
C THR A 376 -3.68 -4.73 -23.98
N ASP A 377 -3.34 -3.85 -24.93
CA ASP A 377 -2.22 -4.02 -25.86
C ASP A 377 -0.92 -3.59 -25.16
N TRP A 378 -0.08 -4.58 -24.85
CA TRP A 378 1.17 -4.44 -24.11
C TRP A 378 2.34 -3.93 -24.96
N GLU A 379 2.33 -4.17 -26.27
CA GLU A 379 3.41 -3.72 -27.16
C GLU A 379 3.30 -2.21 -27.36
N ASN A 380 2.08 -1.71 -27.58
CA ASN A 380 1.78 -0.29 -27.58
C ASN A 380 2.13 0.40 -26.25
N GLN A 381 2.05 -0.29 -25.09
CA GLN A 381 2.55 0.29 -23.84
C GLN A 381 4.06 0.43 -23.82
N ALA A 382 4.77 -0.62 -24.24
CA ALA A 382 6.22 -0.65 -24.23
C ALA A 382 6.83 0.35 -25.22
N GLU A 383 6.21 0.50 -26.40
CA GLU A 383 6.59 1.54 -27.37
C GLU A 383 6.41 2.95 -26.78
N ASN A 384 5.30 3.22 -26.10
CA ASN A 384 5.03 4.53 -25.49
C ASN A 384 5.85 4.80 -24.21
N ALA A 385 6.28 3.77 -23.48
CA ALA A 385 7.22 3.88 -22.37
C ALA A 385 8.65 4.13 -22.89
N SER A 386 9.10 3.37 -23.88
CA SER A 386 10.41 3.56 -24.54
C SER A 386 10.55 4.97 -25.15
N LYS A 387 9.52 5.47 -25.86
CA LYS A 387 9.45 6.85 -26.38
C LYS A 387 9.50 7.94 -25.30
N ARG A 388 9.14 7.62 -24.05
CA ARG A 388 9.30 8.55 -22.90
C ARG A 388 10.71 8.48 -22.32
N MET A 389 11.33 7.30 -22.33
CA MET A 389 12.71 7.11 -21.86
C MET A 389 13.72 7.77 -22.80
N SER A 390 13.60 7.61 -24.12
CA SER A 390 14.54 8.19 -25.09
C SER A 390 14.63 9.72 -24.99
N LYS A 391 13.50 10.39 -24.75
CA LYS A 391 13.42 11.85 -24.47
C LYS A 391 14.27 12.28 -23.24
N TRP A 392 14.62 11.36 -22.35
CA TRP A 392 15.49 11.58 -21.20
C TRP A 392 16.90 10.97 -21.37
N SER A 393 17.17 10.28 -22.48
CA SER A 393 18.46 9.67 -22.80
C SER A 393 19.31 10.53 -23.75
N ASP A 394 18.71 11.41 -24.55
CA ASP A 394 19.45 12.38 -25.36
C ASP A 394 20.19 13.38 -24.44
N PRO A 395 21.54 13.48 -24.51
CA PRO A 395 22.30 14.47 -23.74
C PRO A 395 22.01 15.88 -24.26
N LYS A 396 22.10 16.90 -23.40
CA LYS A 396 21.99 18.29 -23.87
C LYS A 396 23.26 18.66 -24.65
N PRO A 397 23.18 19.62 -25.60
CA PRO A 397 24.36 20.14 -26.29
C PRO A 397 25.45 20.64 -25.34
N ASP A 398 25.07 21.24 -24.20
CA ASP A 398 26.02 21.73 -23.18
C ASP A 398 26.80 20.59 -22.51
N ASP A 399 26.16 19.44 -22.27
CA ASP A 399 26.79 18.28 -21.61
C ASP A 399 27.91 17.67 -22.49
N GLN A 400 27.88 17.88 -23.81
CA GLN A 400 28.95 17.45 -24.72
C GLN A 400 30.15 18.41 -24.79
N LEU A 401 29.99 19.66 -24.34
CA LEU A 401 31.09 20.64 -24.30
C LEU A 401 31.98 20.50 -23.07
N GLU A 402 31.47 19.93 -21.96
CA GLU A 402 32.30 19.58 -20.80
C GLU A 402 33.07 18.26 -20.98
N VAL A 403 32.55 17.31 -21.76
CA VAL A 403 33.24 16.02 -22.05
C VAL A 403 34.37 16.18 -23.09
N GLN A 404 34.49 17.35 -23.75
CA GLN A 404 35.54 17.66 -24.73
C GLN A 404 36.60 18.67 -24.23
N ARG A 405 36.72 18.89 -22.92
CA ARG A 405 37.72 19.78 -22.32
C ARG A 405 38.48 19.12 -21.16
#